data_AF-B8F117-F1
#
_entry.id   AF-B8F117-F1
#
_cell.length_a   1.000
_cell.length_b   1.000
_cell.length_c   1.000
_cell.angle_alpha   90.00
_cell.angle_beta   90.00
_cell.angle_gamma   90.00
#
_symmetry.space_group_name_H-M   'P 1'
#
loop_
_entity.id
_entity.type
_entity.pdbx_description
1 polymer ?
#
loop_
_entity_poly.entity_id
_entity_poly.type
_entity_poly.pdbx_seq_one_letter_code
_entity_poly.pdbx_strand_id
1 'polypeptide(L)' 'MKLPKIGFVNLFLHGIIKSNEIIKNVAIEKDTDNKYYISAAVECLDIKNNNKTRDDKK' A
#
# COMPACT_ATOMS: atom_id res chain seq x y z
N MET A 1 16.39 -29.69 -18.42
CA MET A 1 16.20 -28.38 -17.76
C MET A 1 15.08 -28.54 -16.73
N LYS A 2 15.34 -28.41 -15.44
CA LYS A 2 14.29 -28.48 -14.40
C LYS A 2 13.62 -27.11 -14.30
N LEU A 3 12.30 -27.07 -14.45
CA LEU A 3 11.53 -25.86 -14.17
C LEU A 3 11.61 -25.53 -12.67
N PRO A 4 11.73 -24.26 -12.29
CA PRO A 4 11.63 -23.84 -10.90
C PRO A 4 10.30 -24.32 -10.32
N LYS A 5 10.34 -24.91 -9.12
CA LYS A 5 9.11 -25.19 -8.38
C LYS A 5 8.46 -23.86 -8.02
N ILE A 6 7.29 -23.59 -8.60
CA ILE A 6 6.44 -22.48 -8.19
C ILE A 6 5.89 -22.81 -6.81
N GLY A 7 6.16 -21.93 -5.85
CA GLY A 7 5.63 -21.98 -4.50
C GLY A 7 4.93 -20.67 -4.18
N PHE A 8 3.94 -20.72 -3.30
CA PHE A 8 3.27 -19.54 -2.77
C PHE A 8 3.92 -19.14 -1.45
N VAL A 9 4.08 -17.85 -1.23
CA VAL A 9 4.57 -17.29 0.04
C VAL A 9 3.51 -16.33 0.56
N ASN A 10 3.13 -16.47 1.82
CA ASN A 10 2.23 -15.53 2.49
C ASN A 10 3.08 -14.41 3.10
N LEU A 11 2.84 -13.17 2.68
CA LEU A 11 3.45 -11.98 3.25
C LEU A 11 2.43 -11.25 4.12
N PHE A 12 2.81 -10.93 5.35
CA PHE A 12 1.99 -10.15 6.28
C PHE A 12 2.63 -8.78 6.47
N LEU A 13 1.86 -7.72 6.20
CA LEU A 13 2.29 -6.36 6.49
C LEU A 13 1.92 -6.03 7.95
N HIS A 14 2.90 -6.10 8.86
CA HIS A 14 2.74 -5.59 10.23
C HIS A 14 2.89 -4.06 10.23
N GLY A 15 1.81 -3.36 9.91
CA GLY A 15 1.71 -1.91 9.97
C GLY A 15 0.25 -1.47 10.01
N ILE A 16 -0.04 -0.36 10.69
CA ILE A 16 -1.38 0.24 10.67
C ILE A 16 -1.49 1.01 9.35
N ILE A 17 -2.12 0.41 8.33
CA ILE A 17 -2.67 1.18 7.21
C ILE A 17 -3.87 1.92 7.76
N LYS A 18 -3.86 3.25 7.69
CA LYS A 18 -5.01 4.03 8.17
C LYS A 18 -6.22 3.75 7.28
N SER A 19 -7.42 3.97 7.80
CA SER A 19 -8.66 3.74 7.05
C SER A 19 -8.79 4.58 5.78
N ASN A 20 -8.07 5.70 5.69
CA ASN A 20 -8.00 6.57 4.52
C ASN A 20 -6.78 6.31 3.63
N GLU A 21 -6.03 5.25 3.87
CA GLU A 21 -4.85 4.87 3.09
C GLU A 21 -5.16 3.65 2.23
N ILE A 22 -4.71 3.67 0.97
CA ILE A 22 -4.85 2.56 0.02
C ILE A 22 -3.47 2.18 -0.49
N ILE A 23 -3.14 0.89 -0.42
CA ILE A 23 -1.95 0.37 -1.11
C ILE A 23 -2.21 0.39 -2.61
N LYS A 24 -1.41 1.15 -3.35
CA LYS A 24 -1.47 1.21 -4.81
C LYS A 24 -0.56 0.19 -5.46
N ASN A 25 0.60 -0.05 -4.86
CA ASN A 25 1.61 -0.94 -5.41
C ASN A 25 2.42 -1.62 -4.30
N VAL A 26 2.91 -2.83 -4.60
CA VAL A 26 3.85 -3.57 -3.76
C VAL A 26 4.98 -4.05 -4.65
N ALA A 27 6.21 -3.67 -4.32
CA ALA A 27 7.42 -4.16 -4.95
C ALA A 27 8.15 -5.12 -4.00
N ILE A 28 8.68 -6.20 -4.57
CA ILE A 28 9.53 -7.16 -3.87
C ILE A 28 10.85 -7.19 -4.61
N GLU A 29 11.92 -6.84 -3.92
CA GLU A 29 13.27 -6.77 -4.47
C GLU A 29 14.19 -7.68 -3.68
N LYS A 30 15.13 -8.32 -4.38
CA LYS A 30 16.16 -9.15 -3.78
C LYS A 30 17.50 -8.47 -3.98
N ASP A 31 18.21 -8.18 -2.90
CA ASP A 31 19.55 -7.61 -2.98
C ASP A 31 20.62 -8.66 -3.33
N THR A 32 21.86 -8.20 -3.48
CA THR A 32 23.02 -9.06 -3.75
C THR A 32 23.36 -10.00 -2.60
N ASP A 33 22.91 -9.69 -1.38
CA ASP A 33 23.11 -10.49 -0.17
C ASP A 33 21.99 -11.53 0.04
N ASN A 34 21.12 -11.71 -0.96
CA ASN A 34 19.93 -12.57 -0.89
C ASN A 34 18.89 -12.14 0.17
N LYS A 35 18.90 -10.89 0.61
CA LYS A 35 17.84 -10.34 1.46
C LYS A 35 16.71 -9.83 0.58
N TYR A 36 15.49 -10.01 1.06
CA TYR A 36 14.29 -9.53 0.39
C TYR A 36 13.78 -8.27 1.07
N TYR A 37 13.48 -7.24 0.27
CA TYR A 37 12.85 -6.00 0.73
C TYR A 37 11.47 -5.89 0.10
N ILE A 38 10.52 -5.46 0.91
CA ILE A 38 9.13 -5.25 0.50
C ILE A 38 8.84 -3.77 0.66
N SER A 39 8.55 -3.12 -0.46
CA SER A 39 8.20 -1.70 -0.50
C SER A 39 6.74 -1.57 -0.91
N ALA A 40 5.93 -0.90 -0.10
CA ALA A 40 4.53 -0.63 -0.41
C ALA A 40 4.34 0.87 -0.67
N ALA A 41 3.80 1.20 -1.84
CA ALA A 41 3.36 2.56 -2.14
C ALA A 41 1.93 2.73 -1.64
N VAL A 42 1.73 3.70 -0.74
CA VAL A 42 0.45 3.99 -0.11
C VAL A 42 -0.01 5.38 -0.54
N GLU A 43 -1.25 5.47 -1.00
CA GLU A 43 -1.91 6.74 -1.30
C GLU A 43 -2.88 7.07 -0.17
N CYS A 44 -2.75 8.27 0.41
CA CYS A 44 -3.77 8.83 1.28
C CYS A 44 -4.90 9.39 0.43
N LEU A 45 -6.10 8.85 0.59
CA LEU A 45 -7.31 9.52 0.16
C LEU A 45 -7.47 10.77 1.02
N ASP A 46 -7.15 11.92 0.43
CA ASP A 46 -7.52 13.23 0.97
C ASP A 46 -9.05 13.23 1.09
N ILE A 47 -9.58 13.05 2.30
CA ILE A 47 -10.99 13.31 2.59
C ILE A 47 -11.17 14.84 2.64
N LYS A 48 -10.94 15.53 1.53
CA LYS A 48 -11.40 16.90 1.31
C LYS A 48 -12.66 16.77 0.46
N ASN A 49 -13.77 17.38 0.83
CA ASN A 49 -13.84 18.81 1.09
C ASN A 49 -15.06 19.05 1.96
N ASN A 50 -14.87 19.47 3.22
CA ASN A 50 -15.96 20.06 3.99
C ASN A 50 -16.19 21.46 3.39
N ASN A 51 -16.74 21.49 2.18
CA ASN A 51 -17.28 22.69 1.57
C ASN A 51 -18.53 23.02 2.38
N LYS A 52 -18.34 23.52 3.61
CA LYS A 52 -19.34 24.32 4.28
C LYS A 52 -19.42 25.61 3.48
N THR A 53 -20.10 25.56 2.34
CA THR A 53 -20.86 26.72 1.90
C THR A 53 -21.75 27.06 3.09
N ARG A 54 -21.37 28.10 3.84
CA ARG A 54 -22.29 28.79 4.74
C ARG A 54 -23.35 29.42 3.83
N ASP A 55 -24.31 28.61 3.42
CA ASP A 55 -25.57 29.07 2.88
C ASP A 55 -26.53 29.18 4.05
N ASP A 56 -26.34 30.24 4.84
CA ASP A 56 -27.38 30.71 5.73
C ASP A 56 -27.73 32.13 5.28
N LYS A 57 -28.53 32.19 4.20
CA LYS A 57 -29.44 33.31 3.98
C LYS A 57 -30.43 33.36 5.15
N LYS A 58 -30.34 34.39 5.98
CA LYS A 58 -31.51 35.16 6.44
C LYS A 58 -31.10 36.49 7.07
#